data_AF-A0A1H2G770-F1
#
_entry.id   AF-A0A1H2G770-F1
#
_cell.length_a   1.000
_cell.length_b   1.000
_cell.length_c   1.000
_cell.angle_alpha   90.00
_cell.angle_beta   90.00
_cell.angle_gamma   90.00
#
_symmetry.space_group_name_H-M   'P 1'
#
loop_
_entity.id
_entity.type
_entity.pdbx_description
1 polymer ?
#
loop_
_entity_poly.entity_id
_entity_poly.type
_entity_poly.pdbx_seq_one_letter_code
_entity_poly.pdbx_strand_id
1 'polypeptide(L)'
;MIRRAVLFLALFSSVANAFAISTIAGEEFYGTWSTASSALHPDRQILELSPVGGRWIQRDDLGNDKVLVLDASDISFNDDLLIIDYKKPEEVFRLKLVLGGWKVRDNKRIFGTVYMYHDEGKGLSLYNGLPMSFESGVDQIPPQAFWAFFSETGPKKVASGYINELEEALKEVEGVSMSEGPDTNDYALERISYAVSITKPEHSAHPSAIAIRRGPFGAAAIETAAMYESDEADFQEFYRGYLQELEKQKQETDRYMEELINKMEALGALSPLEASKAIEASKLSE
;
A
#
# COMPACT_ATOMS: atom_id res chain seq x y z
N MET A 1 45.76 -3.30 32.95
CA MET A 1 44.41 -2.75 32.65
C MET A 1 44.16 -2.51 31.16
N ILE A 2 45.16 -2.13 30.35
CA ILE A 2 45.00 -1.80 28.91
C ILE A 2 44.50 -2.99 28.05
N ARG A 3 44.86 -4.24 28.37
CA ARG A 3 44.44 -5.43 27.58
C ARG A 3 42.95 -5.77 27.64
N ARG A 4 42.20 -5.34 28.67
CA ARG A 4 40.74 -5.58 28.76
C ARG A 4 39.92 -4.53 28.00
N ALA A 5 40.45 -3.31 27.86
CA ALA A 5 39.80 -2.24 27.11
C ALA A 5 39.82 -2.49 25.59
N VAL A 6 40.90 -3.10 25.07
CA VAL A 6 41.03 -3.46 23.65
C VAL A 6 40.04 -4.55 23.24
N LEU A 7 39.74 -5.51 24.13
CA LEU A 7 38.77 -6.57 23.85
C LEU A 7 37.32 -6.03 23.81
N PHE A 8 37.00 -5.06 24.67
CA PHE A 8 35.69 -4.39 24.66
C PHE A 8 35.48 -3.52 23.42
N LEU A 9 36.52 -2.82 22.95
CA LEU A 9 36.44 -2.00 21.74
C LEU A 9 36.28 -2.86 20.48
N ALA A 10 36.96 -4.01 20.41
CA ALA A 10 36.82 -4.97 19.31
C ALA A 10 35.44 -5.65 19.27
N LEU A 11 34.83 -5.91 20.44
CA LEU A 11 33.45 -6.41 20.53
C LEU A 11 32.41 -5.33 20.15
N PHE A 12 32.64 -4.05 20.44
CA PHE A 12 31.72 -2.98 20.03
C PHE A 12 31.70 -2.78 18.50
N SER A 13 32.84 -2.93 17.82
CA SER A 13 32.92 -2.81 16.36
C SER A 13 32.23 -3.93 15.59
N SER A 14 32.07 -5.13 16.17
CA SER A 14 31.38 -6.24 15.49
C SER A 14 29.85 -6.17 15.59
N VAL A 15 29.28 -5.45 16.57
CA VAL A 15 27.81 -5.26 16.66
C VAL A 15 27.32 -4.15 15.72
N ALA A 16 28.15 -3.15 15.43
CA ALA A 16 27.78 -2.03 14.56
C ALA A 16 27.51 -2.43 13.09
N ASN A 17 28.12 -3.53 12.60
CA ASN A 17 27.91 -4.03 11.23
C ASN A 17 26.63 -4.88 11.07
N ALA A 18 25.93 -5.24 12.15
CA ALA A 18 24.75 -6.12 12.07
C ALA A 18 23.46 -5.40 11.62
N PHE A 19 23.50 -4.07 11.47
CA PHE A 19 22.38 -3.20 11.12
C PHE A 19 22.76 -2.09 10.10
N ALA A 20 23.81 -2.31 9.30
CA ALA A 20 24.17 -1.33 8.27
C ALA A 20 23.10 -1.35 7.16
N ILE A 21 22.22 -0.33 7.17
CA ILE A 21 21.40 0.03 6.03
C ILE A 21 22.38 0.40 4.90
N SER A 22 22.29 -0.30 3.78
CA SER A 22 23.12 -0.04 2.61
C SER A 22 22.24 0.31 1.41
N THR A 23 22.70 1.22 0.57
CA THR A 23 22.02 1.58 -0.67
C THR A 23 22.15 0.45 -1.69
N ILE A 24 21.09 0.20 -2.45
CA ILE A 24 21.11 -0.73 -3.58
C ILE A 24 21.80 -0.04 -4.76
N ALA A 25 22.69 -0.72 -5.45
CA ALA A 25 23.40 -0.16 -6.60
C ALA A 25 23.65 -1.20 -7.70
N GLY A 26 23.61 -0.75 -8.97
CA GLY A 26 23.94 -1.58 -10.14
C GLY A 26 23.16 -2.88 -10.21
N GLU A 27 23.88 -4.00 -10.34
CA GLU A 27 23.27 -5.33 -10.51
C GLU A 27 22.44 -5.80 -9.31
N GLU A 28 22.52 -5.14 -8.17
CA GLU A 28 21.70 -5.47 -7.00
C GLU A 28 20.20 -5.21 -7.21
N PHE A 29 19.84 -4.42 -8.24
CA PHE A 29 18.47 -4.23 -8.69
C PHE A 29 17.92 -5.44 -9.46
N TYR A 30 18.76 -6.38 -9.90
CA TYR A 30 18.26 -7.59 -10.56
C TYR A 30 17.51 -8.50 -9.59
N GLY A 31 16.48 -9.18 -10.11
CA GLY A 31 15.57 -10.01 -9.34
C GLY A 31 14.12 -9.64 -9.61
N THR A 32 13.25 -10.08 -8.71
CA THR A 32 11.81 -9.84 -8.79
C THR A 32 11.37 -8.94 -7.65
N TRP A 33 10.58 -7.93 -7.99
CA TRP A 33 10.09 -6.90 -7.09
C TRP A 33 8.57 -6.84 -7.17
N SER A 34 7.91 -6.87 -6.03
CA SER A 34 6.46 -6.72 -5.91
C SER A 34 6.12 -5.31 -5.43
N THR A 35 5.02 -4.75 -5.93
CA THR A 35 4.59 -3.42 -5.49
C THR A 35 4.18 -3.45 -4.02
N ALA A 36 4.78 -2.57 -3.22
CA ALA A 36 4.39 -2.34 -1.83
C ALA A 36 3.47 -1.12 -1.69
N SER A 37 3.63 -0.13 -2.57
CA SER A 37 2.74 1.04 -2.67
C SER A 37 2.87 1.63 -4.06
N SER A 38 1.76 2.09 -4.65
CA SER A 38 1.75 2.71 -5.98
C SER A 38 0.59 3.68 -6.09
N ALA A 39 0.84 4.86 -6.64
CA ALA A 39 -0.20 5.76 -7.13
C ALA A 39 -0.54 5.49 -8.62
N LEU A 40 0.20 4.60 -9.28
CA LEU A 40 -0.06 4.14 -10.64
C LEU A 40 -0.98 2.92 -10.61
N HIS A 41 -2.11 3.01 -11.32
CA HIS A 41 -2.99 1.87 -11.56
C HIS A 41 -2.56 1.05 -12.80
N PRO A 42 -2.71 -0.29 -12.75
CA PRO A 42 -3.18 -1.06 -11.60
C PRO A 42 -2.13 -1.15 -10.48
N ASP A 43 -2.58 -1.28 -9.23
CA ASP A 43 -1.71 -1.22 -8.06
C ASP A 43 -0.83 -2.46 -7.94
N ARG A 44 -1.31 -3.60 -8.46
CA ARG A 44 -0.57 -4.85 -8.46
C ARG A 44 0.41 -4.90 -9.63
N GLN A 45 1.66 -4.62 -9.32
CA GLN A 45 2.73 -4.68 -10.32
C GLN A 45 3.89 -5.54 -9.85
N ILE A 46 4.43 -6.33 -10.76
CA ILE A 46 5.65 -7.11 -10.57
C ILE A 46 6.69 -6.57 -11.55
N LEU A 47 7.85 -6.21 -11.03
CA LEU A 47 8.99 -5.81 -11.81
C LEU A 47 10.06 -6.90 -11.74
N GLU A 48 10.36 -7.51 -12.88
CA GLU A 48 11.41 -8.52 -13.02
C GLU A 48 12.54 -7.94 -13.85
N LEU A 49 13.75 -7.99 -13.30
CA LEU A 49 14.93 -7.40 -13.91
C LEU A 49 16.05 -8.42 -13.99
N SER A 50 16.73 -8.44 -15.13
CA SER A 50 17.87 -9.30 -15.40
C SER A 50 18.88 -8.61 -16.31
N PRO A 51 20.10 -9.17 -16.46
CA PRO A 51 21.11 -8.62 -17.38
C PRO A 51 20.69 -8.58 -18.84
N VAL A 52 19.68 -9.37 -19.25
CA VAL A 52 19.22 -9.47 -20.64
C VAL A 52 17.97 -8.65 -20.93
N GLY A 53 17.46 -7.91 -19.94
CA GLY A 53 16.19 -7.22 -20.00
C GLY A 53 15.30 -7.55 -18.81
N GLY A 54 14.01 -7.31 -18.95
CA GLY A 54 13.08 -7.49 -17.85
C GLY A 54 11.62 -7.56 -18.29
N ARG A 55 10.75 -7.66 -17.30
CA ARG A 55 9.31 -7.61 -17.49
C ARG A 55 8.71 -6.73 -16.42
N TRP A 56 7.82 -5.85 -16.82
CA TRP A 56 6.96 -5.13 -15.90
C TRP A 56 5.52 -5.59 -16.11
N ILE A 57 5.07 -6.41 -15.19
CA ILE A 57 3.76 -7.08 -15.22
C ILE A 57 2.81 -6.23 -14.40
N GLN A 58 1.75 -5.76 -15.03
CA GLN A 58 0.66 -5.01 -14.43
C GLN A 58 -0.56 -5.94 -14.37
N ARG A 59 -1.04 -6.28 -13.18
CA ARG A 59 -2.20 -7.16 -13.01
C ARG A 59 -3.40 -6.35 -12.57
N ASP A 60 -4.50 -6.47 -13.30
CA ASP A 60 -5.75 -5.81 -12.93
C ASP A 60 -6.51 -6.55 -11.80
N ASP A 61 -7.61 -5.95 -11.34
CA ASP A 61 -8.46 -6.49 -10.28
C ASP A 61 -9.21 -7.77 -10.69
N LEU A 62 -9.23 -8.08 -11.99
CA LEU A 62 -9.80 -9.31 -12.55
C LEU A 62 -8.75 -10.43 -12.68
N GLY A 63 -7.47 -10.13 -12.40
CA GLY A 63 -6.36 -11.07 -12.48
C GLY A 63 -5.73 -11.17 -13.87
N ASN A 64 -6.10 -10.30 -14.81
CA ASN A 64 -5.49 -10.26 -16.13
C ASN A 64 -4.13 -9.56 -16.07
N ASP A 65 -3.14 -10.18 -16.69
CA ASP A 65 -1.79 -9.65 -16.80
C ASP A 65 -1.60 -8.85 -18.09
N LYS A 66 -1.20 -7.59 -17.94
CA LYS A 66 -0.56 -6.81 -18.99
C LYS A 66 0.94 -6.84 -18.77
N VAL A 67 1.68 -7.43 -19.70
CA VAL A 67 3.14 -7.55 -19.61
C VAL A 67 3.81 -6.52 -20.52
N LEU A 68 4.59 -5.63 -19.93
CA LEU A 68 5.51 -4.74 -20.64
C LEU A 68 6.88 -5.43 -20.67
N VAL A 69 7.32 -5.84 -21.86
CA VAL A 69 8.66 -6.42 -22.04
C VAL A 69 9.67 -5.29 -22.12
N LEU A 70 10.73 -5.39 -21.31
CA LEU A 70 11.81 -4.42 -21.24
C LEU A 70 13.04 -5.02 -21.93
N ASP A 71 13.59 -4.32 -22.91
CA ASP A 71 14.88 -4.68 -23.48
C ASP A 71 16.02 -4.28 -22.53
N ALA A 72 17.19 -4.92 -22.65
CA ALA A 72 18.36 -4.52 -21.87
C ALA A 72 18.74 -3.05 -22.09
N SER A 73 18.45 -2.48 -23.27
CA SER A 73 18.66 -1.06 -23.58
C SER A 73 17.70 -0.12 -22.86
N ASP A 74 16.57 -0.62 -22.38
CA ASP A 74 15.60 0.19 -21.63
C ASP A 74 16.02 0.35 -20.17
N ILE A 75 16.95 -0.50 -19.69
CA ILE A 75 17.39 -0.56 -18.30
C ILE A 75 18.78 0.08 -18.20
N SER A 76 18.92 1.06 -17.32
CA SER A 76 20.21 1.69 -17.05
C SER A 76 20.40 1.94 -15.57
N PHE A 77 21.66 1.89 -15.13
CA PHE A 77 22.07 2.18 -13.78
C PHE A 77 22.89 3.47 -13.78
N ASN A 78 22.52 4.41 -12.91
CA ASN A 78 23.26 5.64 -12.67
C ASN A 78 23.51 5.77 -11.18
N ASP A 79 24.73 5.39 -10.75
CA ASP A 79 25.12 5.27 -9.34
C ASP A 79 24.17 4.36 -8.54
N ASP A 80 23.35 4.94 -7.67
CA ASP A 80 22.37 4.28 -6.81
C ASP A 80 20.94 4.28 -7.38
N LEU A 81 20.79 4.72 -8.65
CA LEU A 81 19.50 4.78 -9.33
C LEU A 81 19.39 3.72 -10.42
N LEU A 82 18.26 3.03 -10.39
CA LEU A 82 17.72 2.26 -11.51
C LEU A 82 16.83 3.19 -12.35
N ILE A 83 17.11 3.26 -13.65
CA ILE A 83 16.31 3.98 -14.62
C ILE A 83 15.79 2.98 -15.65
N ILE A 84 14.48 2.85 -15.76
CA ILE A 84 13.81 2.05 -16.79
C ILE A 84 13.08 3.01 -17.72
N ASP A 85 13.39 2.96 -19.00
CA ASP A 85 12.92 3.89 -20.01
C ASP A 85 12.14 3.16 -21.10
N TYR A 86 10.87 2.87 -20.82
CA TYR A 86 10.01 2.09 -21.67
C TYR A 86 9.29 2.96 -22.70
N LYS A 87 9.48 2.66 -23.99
CA LYS A 87 8.72 3.25 -25.09
C LYS A 87 8.21 2.15 -26.01
N LYS A 88 6.89 2.07 -26.19
CA LYS A 88 6.31 1.17 -27.18
C LYS A 88 6.39 1.82 -28.57
N PRO A 89 6.96 1.16 -29.61
CA PRO A 89 7.24 1.79 -30.91
C PRO A 89 6.04 2.42 -31.62
N GLU A 90 4.86 1.84 -31.42
CA GLU A 90 3.61 2.26 -32.06
C GLU A 90 2.78 3.23 -31.20
N GLU A 91 3.19 3.48 -29.96
CA GLU A 91 2.46 4.34 -29.04
C GLU A 91 3.15 5.69 -28.89
N VAL A 92 2.33 6.73 -28.81
CA VAL A 92 2.75 8.10 -28.43
C VAL A 92 3.09 8.21 -26.94
N PHE A 93 3.13 7.08 -26.24
CA PHE A 93 3.25 7.00 -24.80
C PHE A 93 4.61 6.41 -24.39
N ARG A 94 5.25 7.06 -23.42
CA ARG A 94 6.54 6.64 -22.87
C ARG A 94 6.48 6.70 -21.35
N LEU A 95 7.01 5.65 -20.72
CA LEU A 95 7.12 5.52 -19.27
C LEU A 95 8.59 5.57 -18.88
N LYS A 96 8.94 6.38 -17.89
CA LYS A 96 10.26 6.38 -17.29
C LYS A 96 10.17 6.14 -15.78
N LEU A 97 10.63 4.99 -15.32
CA LEU A 97 10.79 4.71 -13.89
C LEU A 97 12.17 5.16 -13.46
N VAL A 98 12.24 5.92 -12.37
CA VAL A 98 13.49 6.29 -11.70
C VAL A 98 13.35 5.84 -10.25
N LEU A 99 14.15 4.85 -9.85
CA LEU A 99 14.04 4.16 -8.57
C LEU A 99 15.39 4.17 -7.85
N GLY A 100 15.39 4.54 -6.57
CA GLY A 100 16.48 4.26 -5.64
C GLY A 100 16.09 3.12 -4.70
N GLY A 101 17.00 2.67 -3.85
CA GLY A 101 16.65 1.63 -2.88
C GLY A 101 17.64 1.44 -1.75
N TRP A 102 17.19 0.74 -0.72
CA TRP A 102 18.01 0.34 0.41
C TRP A 102 17.80 -1.14 0.74
N LYS A 103 18.80 -1.72 1.40
CA LYS A 103 18.75 -3.08 1.92
C LYS A 103 19.26 -3.17 3.35
N VAL A 104 18.64 -4.05 4.12
CA VAL A 104 19.07 -4.49 5.45
C VAL A 104 18.92 -6.01 5.50
N ARG A 105 20.04 -6.74 5.56
CA ARG A 105 20.05 -8.21 5.47
C ARG A 105 19.34 -8.67 4.19
N ASP A 106 18.27 -9.44 4.32
CA ASP A 106 17.49 -9.97 3.20
C ASP A 106 16.32 -9.05 2.80
N ASN A 107 16.00 -8.02 3.61
CA ASN A 107 14.97 -7.06 3.28
C ASN A 107 15.53 -6.00 2.34
N LYS A 108 15.00 -5.92 1.13
CA LYS A 108 15.34 -4.94 0.11
C LYS A 108 14.09 -4.19 -0.31
N ARG A 109 14.19 -2.87 -0.38
CA ARG A 109 13.11 -2.01 -0.87
C ARG A 109 13.64 -1.05 -1.91
N ILE A 110 12.87 -0.85 -2.96
CA ILE A 110 13.12 0.17 -4.00
C ILE A 110 11.92 1.11 -4.07
N PHE A 111 12.15 2.38 -4.34
CA PHE A 111 11.11 3.40 -4.39
C PHE A 111 11.52 4.55 -5.29
N GLY A 112 10.53 5.27 -5.80
CA GLY A 112 10.76 6.42 -6.65
C GLY A 112 9.51 6.83 -7.40
N THR A 113 9.65 7.15 -8.68
CA THR A 113 8.57 7.76 -9.45
C THR A 113 8.53 7.19 -10.87
N VAL A 114 7.32 6.88 -11.33
CA VAL A 114 7.04 6.66 -12.75
C VAL A 114 6.63 7.99 -13.39
N TYR A 115 7.44 8.46 -14.33
CA TYR A 115 7.15 9.62 -15.16
C TYR A 115 6.47 9.19 -16.45
N MET A 116 5.37 9.84 -16.77
CA MET A 116 4.53 9.55 -17.92
C MET A 116 4.66 10.69 -18.94
N TYR A 117 5.03 10.33 -20.16
CA TYR A 117 5.23 11.26 -21.26
C TYR A 117 4.29 10.96 -22.42
N HIS A 118 3.88 12.02 -23.11
CA HIS A 118 3.08 11.96 -24.32
C HIS A 118 3.80 12.69 -25.46
N ASP A 119 3.86 12.06 -26.63
CA ASP A 119 4.43 12.66 -27.84
C ASP A 119 3.30 13.16 -28.77
N GLU A 120 3.07 14.47 -28.76
CA GLU A 120 2.06 15.14 -29.59
C GLU A 120 2.61 15.53 -30.98
N GLY A 121 3.68 14.89 -31.44
CA GLY A 121 4.33 15.21 -32.72
C GLY A 121 5.21 16.46 -32.70
N LYS A 122 5.37 17.09 -31.53
CA LYS A 122 6.30 18.21 -31.27
C LYS A 122 7.43 17.82 -30.31
N GLY A 123 7.52 16.53 -29.96
CA GLY A 123 8.41 16.02 -28.94
C GLY A 123 7.67 15.55 -27.69
N LEU A 124 8.42 14.89 -26.81
CA LEU A 124 7.90 14.31 -25.58
C LEU A 124 7.60 15.39 -24.55
N SER A 125 6.34 15.44 -24.11
CA SER A 125 5.88 16.30 -23.02
C SER A 125 5.58 15.45 -21.79
N LEU A 126 6.16 15.83 -20.65
CA LEU A 126 5.83 15.23 -19.36
C LEU A 126 4.41 15.67 -18.97
N TYR A 127 3.53 14.72 -18.61
CA TYR A 127 2.18 15.06 -18.18
C TYR A 127 1.83 14.53 -16.79
N ASN A 128 2.53 13.52 -16.28
CA ASN A 128 2.32 13.04 -14.92
C ASN A 128 3.58 12.39 -14.31
N GLY A 129 3.64 12.35 -12.98
CA GLY A 129 4.64 11.65 -12.20
C GLY A 129 3.99 11.02 -10.99
N LEU A 130 4.03 9.69 -10.87
CA LEU A 130 3.35 8.96 -9.79
C LEU A 130 4.36 8.24 -8.91
N PRO A 131 4.31 8.44 -7.57
CA PRO A 131 5.19 7.72 -6.66
C PRO A 131 4.85 6.23 -6.64
N MET A 132 5.89 5.41 -6.46
CA MET A 132 5.75 3.97 -6.29
C MET A 132 6.91 3.39 -5.47
N SER A 133 6.66 2.26 -4.82
CA SER A 133 7.65 1.48 -4.09
C SER A 133 7.41 -0.01 -4.27
N PHE A 134 8.50 -0.76 -4.23
CA PHE A 134 8.51 -2.20 -4.33
C PHE A 134 9.33 -2.85 -3.22
N GLU A 135 8.98 -4.09 -2.92
CA GLU A 135 9.68 -4.99 -2.02
C GLU A 135 10.22 -6.19 -2.80
N SER A 136 11.36 -6.73 -2.35
CA SER A 136 11.96 -7.89 -3.00
C SER A 136 11.12 -9.15 -2.78
N GLY A 137 10.90 -9.91 -3.86
CA GLY A 137 10.10 -11.13 -3.87
C GLY A 137 8.66 -10.90 -4.33
N VAL A 138 7.98 -11.98 -4.76
CA VAL A 138 6.57 -11.96 -5.19
C VAL A 138 5.58 -12.30 -4.09
N ASP A 139 6.07 -12.89 -3.00
CA ASP A 139 5.24 -13.44 -1.92
C ASP A 139 4.52 -12.34 -1.10
N GLN A 140 4.90 -11.08 -1.30
CA GLN A 140 4.34 -9.92 -0.60
C GLN A 140 3.14 -9.30 -1.32
N ILE A 141 2.65 -9.92 -2.40
CA ILE A 141 1.49 -9.43 -3.14
C ILE A 141 0.22 -10.07 -2.58
N PRO A 142 -0.77 -9.29 -2.11
CA PRO A 142 -2.03 -9.85 -1.65
C PRO A 142 -2.69 -10.74 -2.73
N PRO A 143 -3.38 -11.82 -2.34
CA PRO A 143 -4.02 -12.74 -3.26
C PRO A 143 -5.10 -12.03 -4.09
N GLN A 144 -5.51 -12.63 -5.22
CA GLN A 144 -6.50 -12.01 -6.11
C GLN A 144 -7.83 -11.72 -5.39
N ALA A 145 -8.23 -12.58 -4.45
CA ALA A 145 -9.43 -12.40 -3.65
C ALA A 145 -9.44 -11.08 -2.86
N PHE A 146 -8.28 -10.66 -2.33
CA PHE A 146 -8.13 -9.37 -1.65
C PHE A 146 -8.50 -8.22 -2.59
N TRP A 147 -7.92 -8.19 -3.79
CA TRP A 147 -8.15 -7.10 -4.74
C TRP A 147 -9.56 -7.10 -5.31
N ALA A 148 -10.08 -8.27 -5.68
CA ALA A 148 -11.46 -8.41 -6.18
C ALA A 148 -12.49 -7.98 -5.13
N PHE A 149 -12.18 -8.14 -3.84
CA PHE A 149 -13.02 -7.66 -2.77
C PHE A 149 -12.99 -6.12 -2.66
N PHE A 150 -11.79 -5.52 -2.66
CA PHE A 150 -11.62 -4.07 -2.50
C PHE A 150 -11.83 -3.23 -3.77
N SER A 151 -12.00 -3.84 -4.95
CA SER A 151 -12.32 -3.12 -6.19
C SER A 151 -13.80 -2.76 -6.34
N GLU A 152 -14.67 -3.41 -5.57
CA GLU A 152 -16.11 -3.19 -5.59
C GLU A 152 -16.52 -2.20 -4.50
N THR A 153 -17.23 -1.14 -4.87
CA THR A 153 -17.79 -0.19 -3.91
C THR A 153 -19.22 -0.54 -3.57
N GLY A 154 -19.50 -0.68 -2.27
CA GLY A 154 -20.84 -0.94 -1.75
C GLY A 154 -21.30 -2.39 -1.80
N PRO A 155 -22.57 -2.66 -1.45
CA PRO A 155 -23.16 -4.00 -1.35
C PRO A 155 -23.17 -4.80 -2.65
N LYS A 156 -22.61 -6.02 -2.62
CA LYS A 156 -22.64 -6.97 -3.75
C LYS A 156 -22.99 -8.37 -3.27
N LYS A 157 -24.00 -8.97 -3.91
CA LYS A 157 -24.32 -10.39 -3.69
C LYS A 157 -23.28 -11.27 -4.39
N VAL A 158 -22.77 -12.27 -3.68
CA VAL A 158 -21.77 -13.22 -4.19
C VAL A 158 -22.27 -14.66 -4.12
N ALA A 159 -21.54 -15.57 -4.78
CA ALA A 159 -21.87 -16.99 -4.78
C ALA A 159 -21.59 -17.64 -3.42
N SER A 160 -22.30 -18.73 -3.13
CA SER A 160 -22.10 -19.44 -1.87
C SER A 160 -20.67 -19.99 -1.74
N GLY A 161 -20.05 -19.81 -0.58
CA GLY A 161 -18.68 -20.21 -0.28
C GLY A 161 -17.62 -19.12 -0.54
N TYR A 162 -17.98 -18.03 -1.22
CA TYR A 162 -17.06 -16.93 -1.53
C TYR A 162 -16.47 -16.27 -0.27
N ILE A 163 -17.29 -16.02 0.75
CA ILE A 163 -16.86 -15.33 1.98
C ILE A 163 -15.85 -16.17 2.75
N ASN A 164 -16.00 -17.50 2.76
CA ASN A 164 -15.03 -18.40 3.39
C ASN A 164 -13.70 -18.41 2.62
N GLU A 165 -13.74 -18.44 1.29
CA GLU A 165 -12.53 -18.34 0.46
C GLU A 165 -11.81 -17.00 0.65
N LEU A 166 -12.58 -15.91 0.75
CA LEU A 166 -12.07 -14.58 1.06
C LEU A 166 -11.41 -14.55 2.44
N GLU A 167 -12.06 -15.10 3.47
CA GLU A 167 -11.54 -15.17 4.84
C GLU A 167 -10.16 -15.85 4.88
N GLU A 168 -10.03 -17.03 4.26
CA GLU A 168 -8.77 -17.76 4.20
C GLU A 168 -7.68 -16.98 3.45
N ALA A 169 -8.04 -16.34 2.34
CA ALA A 169 -7.11 -15.52 1.56
C ALA A 169 -6.63 -14.28 2.34
N LEU A 170 -7.48 -13.67 3.17
CA LEU A 170 -7.16 -12.47 3.94
C LEU A 170 -6.28 -12.77 5.18
N LYS A 171 -6.39 -13.96 5.78
CA LYS A 171 -5.55 -14.39 6.92
C LYS A 171 -4.05 -14.37 6.61
N GLU A 172 -3.70 -14.52 5.33
CA GLU A 172 -2.31 -14.57 4.87
C GLU A 172 -1.74 -13.17 4.50
N VAL A 173 -2.56 -12.12 4.54
CA VAL A 173 -2.15 -10.76 4.12
C VAL A 173 -1.66 -9.93 5.30
N GLU A 174 -0.40 -9.50 5.25
CA GLU A 174 0.18 -8.60 6.26
C GLU A 174 -0.56 -7.25 6.28
N GLY A 175 -0.91 -6.77 7.48
CA GLY A 175 -1.57 -5.46 7.66
C GLY A 175 -3.09 -5.45 7.52
N VAL A 176 -3.73 -6.59 7.23
CA VAL A 176 -5.19 -6.75 7.31
C VAL A 176 -5.59 -7.09 8.74
N SER A 177 -6.44 -6.24 9.34
CA SER A 177 -7.07 -6.56 10.63
C SER A 177 -8.45 -7.18 10.38
N MET A 178 -8.64 -8.40 10.87
CA MET A 178 -9.92 -9.09 10.82
C MET A 178 -10.57 -9.07 12.19
N SER A 179 -11.83 -8.64 12.27
CA SER A 179 -12.64 -8.78 13.47
C SER A 179 -13.85 -9.67 13.20
N GLU A 180 -14.15 -10.55 14.15
CA GLU A 180 -15.32 -11.41 14.13
C GLU A 180 -16.24 -11.02 15.28
N GLY A 181 -17.35 -10.34 15.01
CA GLY A 181 -18.26 -9.91 16.06
C GLY A 181 -19.63 -9.48 15.55
N PRO A 182 -20.64 -9.43 16.44
CA PRO A 182 -21.94 -8.83 16.15
C PRO A 182 -21.85 -7.29 16.08
N ASP A 183 -20.93 -6.71 16.84
CA ASP A 183 -20.64 -5.28 16.88
C ASP A 183 -19.17 -5.08 16.49
N THR A 184 -18.95 -4.38 15.39
CA THR A 184 -17.69 -4.32 14.66
C THR A 184 -16.71 -3.29 15.24
N ASN A 185 -16.49 -3.34 16.55
CA ASN A 185 -15.98 -2.20 17.34
C ASN A 185 -14.46 -2.17 17.60
N ASP A 186 -13.67 -3.09 17.05
CA ASP A 186 -12.20 -3.10 17.26
C ASP A 186 -11.42 -2.55 16.04
N TYR A 187 -11.89 -1.46 15.43
CA TYR A 187 -11.15 -0.78 14.36
C TYR A 187 -10.56 0.55 14.85
N ALA A 188 -9.24 0.57 15.08
CA ALA A 188 -8.51 1.82 15.30
C ALA A 188 -8.18 2.49 13.96
N LEU A 189 -8.99 3.47 13.54
CA LEU A 189 -8.80 4.25 12.29
C LEU A 189 -7.41 4.89 12.16
N GLU A 190 -6.74 5.13 13.29
CA GLU A 190 -5.37 5.67 13.38
C GLU A 190 -4.29 4.69 12.88
N ARG A 191 -4.60 3.40 12.66
CA ARG A 191 -3.61 2.34 12.35
C ARG A 191 -3.91 1.47 11.14
N ILE A 192 -5.01 1.74 10.43
CA ILE A 192 -5.54 0.79 9.43
C ILE A 192 -5.27 1.26 8.01
N SER A 193 -4.52 0.44 7.25
CA SER A 193 -4.57 0.45 5.78
C SER A 193 -5.83 -0.27 5.27
N TYR A 194 -6.17 -1.41 5.88
CA TYR A 194 -7.35 -2.25 5.56
C TYR A 194 -7.93 -2.93 6.80
N ALA A 195 -9.23 -2.79 7.04
CA ALA A 195 -9.95 -3.52 8.08
C ALA A 195 -11.14 -4.26 7.49
N VAL A 196 -11.33 -5.50 7.93
CA VAL A 196 -12.39 -6.40 7.43
C VAL A 196 -13.19 -6.92 8.62
N SER A 197 -14.52 -6.91 8.47
CA SER A 197 -15.48 -7.52 9.38
C SER A 197 -16.13 -8.69 8.68
N ILE A 198 -16.15 -9.85 9.33
CA ILE A 198 -16.84 -11.03 8.83
C ILE A 198 -17.87 -11.45 9.87
N THR A 199 -19.13 -11.58 9.43
CA THR A 199 -20.24 -12.00 10.31
C THR A 199 -20.08 -13.47 10.74
N LYS A 200 -20.45 -13.78 11.98
CA LYS A 200 -20.47 -15.15 12.52
C LYS A 200 -21.76 -15.91 12.18
N PRO A 201 -21.76 -17.26 12.19
CA PRO A 201 -22.93 -18.08 11.87
C PRO A 201 -24.22 -17.74 12.63
N GLU A 202 -24.12 -17.14 13.82
CA GLU A 202 -25.27 -16.75 14.64
C GLU A 202 -25.93 -15.42 14.19
N HIS A 203 -25.28 -14.67 13.31
CA HIS A 203 -25.78 -13.38 12.81
C HIS A 203 -26.68 -13.59 11.58
N SER A 204 -27.80 -12.87 11.48
CA SER A 204 -28.78 -13.03 10.37
C SER A 204 -28.18 -12.76 8.98
N ALA A 205 -27.27 -11.78 8.90
CA ALA A 205 -26.57 -11.47 7.66
C ALA A 205 -25.45 -12.45 7.28
N HIS A 206 -25.17 -13.49 8.08
CA HIS A 206 -24.13 -14.47 7.74
C HIS A 206 -24.51 -15.36 6.56
N PRO A 207 -23.60 -15.64 5.62
CA PRO A 207 -22.23 -15.13 5.50
C PRO A 207 -22.17 -13.75 4.82
N SER A 208 -21.43 -12.83 5.42
CA SER A 208 -21.13 -11.53 4.83
C SER A 208 -19.80 -10.96 5.34
N ALA A 209 -19.20 -10.10 4.51
CA ALA A 209 -17.98 -9.38 4.80
C ALA A 209 -18.16 -7.89 4.46
N ILE A 210 -17.75 -7.01 5.36
CA ILE A 210 -17.67 -5.57 5.12
C ILE A 210 -16.25 -5.12 5.42
N ALA A 211 -15.66 -4.33 4.54
CA ALA A 211 -14.33 -3.79 4.75
C ALA A 211 -14.26 -2.31 4.54
N ILE A 212 -13.27 -1.70 5.20
CA ILE A 212 -12.94 -0.29 5.12
C ILE A 212 -11.47 -0.14 4.72
N ARG A 213 -11.20 0.81 3.84
CA ARG A 213 -9.84 1.26 3.50
C ARG A 213 -9.77 2.77 3.35
N ARG A 214 -8.58 3.35 3.47
CA ARG A 214 -8.34 4.75 3.11
C ARG A 214 -8.39 4.90 1.58
N GLY A 215 -9.13 5.89 1.08
CA GLY A 215 -9.17 6.21 -0.34
C GLY A 215 -7.86 6.84 -0.86
N PRO A 216 -7.62 6.83 -2.18
CA PRO A 216 -6.34 7.20 -2.81
C PRO A 216 -6.00 8.71 -2.81
N PHE A 217 -6.91 9.59 -2.39
CA PHE A 217 -6.69 11.04 -2.38
C PHE A 217 -6.81 11.58 -0.96
N GLY A 218 -5.72 12.18 -0.45
CA GLY A 218 -5.49 12.57 0.95
C GLY A 218 -6.48 13.58 1.57
N ALA A 219 -7.75 13.20 1.67
CA ALA A 219 -8.72 13.79 2.58
C ALA A 219 -9.88 12.80 2.82
N ALA A 220 -9.85 12.09 3.95
CA ALA A 220 -11.02 11.64 4.72
C ALA A 220 -12.09 10.73 4.05
N ALA A 221 -11.91 10.25 2.82
CA ALA A 221 -12.83 9.29 2.21
C ALA A 221 -12.47 7.87 2.66
N ILE A 222 -13.25 7.33 3.59
CA ILE A 222 -13.24 5.90 3.90
C ILE A 222 -14.03 5.23 2.77
N GLU A 223 -13.37 4.34 2.03
CA GLU A 223 -14.03 3.50 1.05
C GLU A 223 -14.50 2.22 1.72
N THR A 224 -15.70 1.76 1.36
CA THR A 224 -16.24 0.49 1.85
C THR A 224 -16.46 -0.51 0.73
N ALA A 225 -15.98 -1.73 0.94
CA ALA A 225 -16.34 -2.91 0.16
C ALA A 225 -17.27 -3.78 0.98
N ALA A 226 -18.33 -4.34 0.38
CA ALA A 226 -19.34 -5.06 1.13
C ALA A 226 -19.90 -6.22 0.31
N MET A 227 -19.74 -7.46 0.77
CA MET A 227 -20.17 -8.66 0.07
C MET A 227 -20.99 -9.59 0.96
N TYR A 228 -22.00 -10.23 0.38
CA TYR A 228 -22.92 -11.10 1.11
C TYR A 228 -23.40 -12.30 0.30
N GLU A 229 -23.59 -13.42 0.98
CA GLU A 229 -24.20 -14.64 0.45
C GLU A 229 -25.66 -14.81 0.92
N SER A 230 -26.01 -14.16 2.02
CA SER A 230 -27.28 -14.24 2.75
C SER A 230 -28.44 -13.51 2.05
N ASP A 231 -29.57 -13.36 2.78
CA ASP A 231 -30.69 -12.55 2.31
C ASP A 231 -30.28 -11.06 2.23
N GLU A 232 -30.74 -10.40 1.17
CA GLU A 232 -30.39 -9.01 0.92
C GLU A 232 -30.98 -8.07 1.98
N ALA A 233 -32.18 -8.33 2.48
CA ALA A 233 -32.79 -7.47 3.49
C ALA A 233 -32.00 -7.51 4.81
N ASP A 234 -31.63 -8.71 5.26
CA ASP A 234 -30.82 -8.91 6.47
C ASP A 234 -29.44 -8.25 6.32
N PHE A 235 -28.81 -8.41 5.15
CA PHE A 235 -27.52 -7.76 4.89
C PHE A 235 -27.62 -6.24 4.82
N GLN A 236 -28.64 -5.67 4.19
CA GLN A 236 -28.81 -4.22 4.08
C GLN A 236 -29.12 -3.58 5.43
N GLU A 237 -29.78 -4.29 6.35
CA GLU A 237 -29.93 -3.85 7.74
C GLU A 237 -28.58 -3.82 8.46
N PHE A 238 -27.82 -4.91 8.37
CA PHE A 238 -26.48 -5.01 8.95
C PHE A 238 -25.52 -3.94 8.40
N TYR A 239 -25.44 -3.80 7.07
CA TYR A 239 -24.57 -2.83 6.40
C TYR A 239 -24.89 -1.38 6.78
N ARG A 240 -26.17 -1.03 6.91
CA ARG A 240 -26.56 0.31 7.38
C ARG A 240 -26.15 0.55 8.84
N GLY A 241 -26.31 -0.45 9.71
CA GLY A 241 -25.84 -0.36 11.09
C GLY A 241 -24.32 -0.17 11.16
N TYR A 242 -23.57 -0.95 10.37
CA TYR A 242 -22.12 -0.83 10.24
C TYR A 242 -21.68 0.58 9.82
N LEU A 243 -22.28 1.14 8.76
CA LEU A 243 -21.95 2.49 8.28
C LEU A 243 -22.25 3.59 9.32
N GLN A 244 -23.32 3.42 10.12
CA GLN A 244 -23.65 4.37 11.18
C GLN A 244 -22.62 4.36 12.31
N GLU A 245 -22.16 3.18 12.74
CA GLU A 245 -21.12 3.09 13.77
C GLU A 245 -19.78 3.59 13.22
N LEU A 246 -19.44 3.30 11.97
CA LEU A 246 -18.24 3.83 11.31
C LEU A 246 -18.20 5.36 11.31
N GLU A 247 -19.32 6.00 10.95
CA GLU A 247 -19.43 7.46 10.96
C GLU A 247 -19.33 8.04 12.38
N LYS A 248 -19.91 7.36 13.38
CA LYS A 248 -19.79 7.75 14.78
C LYS A 248 -18.34 7.66 15.27
N GLN A 249 -17.63 6.57 14.98
CA GLN A 249 -16.21 6.39 15.31
C GLN A 249 -15.34 7.47 14.66
N LYS A 250 -15.63 7.81 13.40
CA LYS A 250 -14.96 8.91 12.69
C LYS A 250 -15.14 10.24 13.42
N GLN A 251 -16.38 10.59 13.78
CA GLN A 251 -16.68 11.83 14.52
C GLN A 251 -16.02 11.88 15.90
N GLU A 252 -15.96 10.75 16.61
CA GLU A 252 -15.27 10.65 17.90
C GLU A 252 -13.76 10.84 17.75
N THR A 253 -13.15 10.24 16.71
CA THR A 253 -11.73 10.41 16.38
C THR A 253 -11.40 11.85 16.01
N ASP A 254 -12.21 12.47 15.14
CA ASP A 254 -12.02 13.86 14.73
C ASP A 254 -12.07 14.82 15.93
N ARG A 255 -13.04 14.62 16.83
CA ARG A 255 -13.16 15.39 18.07
C ARG A 255 -11.95 15.21 18.98
N TYR A 256 -11.49 13.97 19.17
CA TYR A 256 -10.32 13.68 20.00
C TYR A 256 -9.05 14.37 19.45
N MET A 257 -8.87 14.34 18.13
CA MET A 257 -7.75 15.02 17.48
C MET A 257 -7.82 16.54 17.64
N GLU A 258 -9.00 17.13 17.49
CA GLU A 258 -9.21 18.57 17.73
C GLU A 258 -8.89 18.95 19.19
N GLU A 259 -9.34 18.17 20.17
CA GLU A 259 -9.01 18.36 21.58
C GLU A 259 -7.50 18.24 21.86
N LEU A 260 -6.83 17.26 21.24
CA LEU A 260 -5.40 17.07 21.38
C LEU A 260 -4.62 18.27 20.82
N ILE A 261 -5.02 18.78 19.65
CA ILE A 261 -4.42 19.97 19.03
C ILE A 261 -4.62 21.18 19.93
N ASN A 262 -5.84 21.45 20.37
CA ASN A 262 -6.15 22.56 21.27
C ASN A 262 -5.32 22.50 22.56
N LYS A 263 -5.09 21.29 23.09
CA LYS A 263 -4.23 21.06 24.25
C LYS A 263 -2.75 21.34 23.95
N MET A 264 -2.25 20.96 22.77
CA MET A 264 -0.88 21.26 22.34
C MET A 264 -0.66 22.76 22.10
N GLU A 265 -1.64 23.45 21.51
CA GLU A 265 -1.63 24.91 21.35
C GLU A 265 -1.63 25.63 22.70
N ALA A 266 -2.50 25.20 23.63
CA ALA A 266 -2.58 25.77 24.98
C ALA A 266 -1.31 25.57 25.81
N LEU A 267 -0.54 24.51 25.55
CA LEU A 267 0.75 24.24 26.19
C LEU A 267 1.91 25.04 25.54
N GLY A 268 1.63 25.86 24.52
CA GLY A 268 2.65 26.64 23.81
C GLY A 268 3.62 25.78 22.99
N ALA A 269 3.22 24.54 22.65
CA ALA A 269 4.08 23.59 21.96
C ALA A 269 4.08 23.77 20.43
N LEU A 270 3.13 24.52 19.87
CA LEU A 270 3.03 24.85 18.44
C LEU A 270 2.50 26.28 18.27
N SER A 271 3.10 27.10 17.40
CA SER A 271 2.47 28.35 16.97
C SER A 271 1.20 28.07 16.14
N PRO A 272 0.21 28.97 16.08
CA PRO A 272 -1.03 28.74 15.30
C PRO A 272 -0.78 28.41 13.82
N LEU A 273 0.33 28.92 13.25
CA LEU A 273 0.75 28.60 11.88
C LEU A 273 1.36 27.19 11.78
N GLU A 274 2.06 26.73 12.80
CA GLU A 274 2.60 25.37 12.89
C GLU A 274 1.51 24.35 13.22
N ALA A 275 0.49 24.71 13.99
CA ALA A 275 -0.69 23.89 14.21
C ALA A 275 -1.54 23.76 12.94
N SER A 276 -1.79 24.86 12.21
CA SER A 276 -2.46 24.81 10.90
C SER A 276 -1.67 24.00 9.86
N LYS A 277 -0.34 24.12 9.85
CA LYS A 277 0.53 23.32 8.99
C LYS A 277 0.65 21.87 9.45
N ALA A 278 0.57 21.59 10.75
CA ALA A 278 0.49 20.23 11.27
C ALA A 278 -0.86 19.59 10.95
N ILE A 279 -1.95 20.36 10.88
CA ILE A 279 -3.26 19.90 10.39
C ILE A 279 -3.19 19.55 8.91
N GLU A 280 -2.57 20.38 8.07
CA GLU A 280 -2.37 20.04 6.65
C GLU A 280 -1.35 18.90 6.47
N ALA A 281 -0.27 18.90 7.25
CA ALA A 281 0.77 17.87 7.19
C ALA A 281 0.28 16.53 7.73
N SER A 282 -0.49 16.46 8.82
CA SER A 282 -1.10 15.21 9.31
C SER A 282 -2.21 14.70 8.40
N LYS A 283 -2.83 15.58 7.60
CA LYS A 283 -3.72 15.21 6.49
C LYS A 283 -2.97 14.74 5.23
N LEU A 284 -1.67 15.04 5.12
CA LEU A 284 -0.82 14.76 3.95
C LEU A 284 0.34 13.77 4.24
N SER A 285 0.57 13.37 5.50
CA SER A 285 1.70 12.54 5.93
C SER A 285 1.31 11.17 6.50
N GLU A 286 0.07 10.71 6.29
CA GLU A 286 -0.36 9.33 6.59
C GLU A 286 -1.13 8.66 5.45
#